data_AF-A0A7X7ZDT7-F1
#
_entry.id   AF-A0A7X7ZDT7-F1
#
_cell.length_a   1.000
_cell.length_b   1.000
_cell.length_c   1.000
_cell.angle_alpha   90.00
_cell.angle_beta   90.00
_cell.angle_gamma   90.00
#
_symmetry.space_group_name_H-M   'P 1'
#
loop_
_entity.id
_entity.type
_entity.pdbx_description
1 polymer ?
#
loop_
_entity_poly.entity_id
_entity_poly.type
_entity_poly.pdbx_seq_one_letter_code
_entity_poly.pdbx_strand_id
1 'polypeptide(L)'
;MAALLIFQICRLCSRKKELSAKHALISLIVCLVISIGMNVYGTYTAHTIYTSNYTVSLDESAFSEHGKMKIVLIADLHLGVNSSISQLEDMVQKINEQDADLVLIGGGYLQQYV
;
A
#
# COMPACT_ATOMS: atom_id res chain seq x y z
N MET A 1 -1.34 -17.53 13.63
CA MET A 1 -2.75 -17.44 13.20
C MET A 1 -2.99 -17.95 11.78
N ALA A 2 -2.19 -17.57 10.76
CA ALA A 2 -2.37 -18.05 9.38
C ALA A 2 -2.30 -19.59 9.21
N ALA A 3 -1.40 -20.27 9.94
CA ALA A 3 -1.28 -21.74 9.89
C ALA A 3 -2.53 -22.47 10.41
N LEU A 4 -3.25 -21.88 11.38
CA LEU A 4 -4.50 -22.46 11.89
C LEU A 4 -5.64 -22.32 10.89
N LEU A 5 -5.68 -21.21 10.14
CA LEU A 5 -6.63 -21.02 9.05
C LEU A 5 -6.38 -22.01 7.92
N ILE A 6 -5.11 -22.19 7.52
CA ILE A 6 -4.74 -23.18 6.50
C ILE A 6 -5.08 -24.60 6.96
N PHE A 7 -4.79 -24.94 8.23
CA PHE A 7 -5.12 -26.25 8.78
C PHE A 7 -6.63 -26.49 8.86
N GLN A 8 -7.43 -25.48 9.23
CA GLN A 8 -8.89 -25.56 9.25
C GLN A 8 -9.49 -25.69 7.85
N ILE A 9 -8.96 -24.98 6.85
CA ILE A 9 -9.35 -25.08 5.43
C ILE A 9 -8.99 -26.46 4.88
N CYS A 10 -7.80 -26.99 5.19
CA CYS A 10 -7.40 -28.35 4.82
C CYS A 10 -8.28 -29.41 5.49
N ARG A 11 -8.65 -29.22 6.76
CA ARG A 11 -9.52 -30.15 7.49
C ARG A 11 -10.96 -30.12 6.97
N LEU A 12 -11.44 -28.96 6.50
CA LEU A 12 -12.71 -28.82 5.78
C LEU A 12 -12.68 -29.51 4.40
N CYS A 13 -11.58 -29.42 3.66
CA CYS A 13 -11.38 -30.15 2.41
C CYS A 13 -11.32 -31.67 2.62
N SER A 14 -10.71 -32.13 3.72
CA SER A 14 -10.46 -33.55 3.97
C SER A 14 -11.70 -34.34 4.44
N ARG A 15 -12.77 -33.68 4.92
CA ARG A 15 -13.92 -34.35 5.54
C ARG A 15 -15.05 -34.74 4.59
N LYS A 16 -14.83 -34.69 3.28
CA LYS A 16 -15.92 -34.69 2.31
C LYS A 16 -15.76 -35.86 1.32
N LYS A 17 -16.12 -37.04 1.82
CA LYS A 17 -16.38 -38.27 1.05
C LYS A 17 -17.63 -37.99 0.19
N GLU A 18 -17.52 -38.14 -1.13
CA GLU A 18 -18.56 -37.87 -2.15
C GLU A 18 -19.00 -36.38 -2.28
N LEU A 19 -18.11 -35.47 -2.72
CA LEU A 19 -18.60 -34.21 -3.32
C LEU A 19 -19.21 -34.52 -4.68
N SER A 20 -20.53 -34.46 -4.78
CA SER A 20 -21.19 -34.25 -6.07
C SER A 20 -20.50 -33.09 -6.80
N ALA A 21 -20.11 -33.29 -8.06
CA ALA A 21 -19.34 -32.33 -8.87
C ALA A 21 -19.88 -30.89 -8.81
N LYS A 22 -21.20 -30.73 -8.59
CA LYS A 22 -21.87 -29.45 -8.36
C LYS A 22 -21.32 -28.68 -7.16
N HIS A 23 -21.08 -29.33 -6.02
CA HIS A 23 -20.54 -28.70 -4.82
C HIS A 23 -19.07 -28.32 -4.97
N ALA A 24 -18.31 -29.13 -5.72
CA ALA A 24 -16.92 -28.80 -6.04
C ALA A 24 -16.86 -27.56 -6.95
N LEU A 25 -17.73 -27.50 -7.96
CA LEU A 25 -17.80 -26.38 -8.90
C LEU A 25 -18.25 -25.08 -8.20
N ILE A 26 -19.24 -25.16 -7.31
CA ILE A 26 -19.65 -24.01 -6.47
C ILE A 26 -18.50 -23.54 -5.57
N SER A 27 -17.78 -24.47 -4.92
CA SER A 27 -16.65 -24.10 -4.06
C SER A 27 -15.53 -23.40 -4.83
N LEU A 28 -15.26 -23.84 -6.07
CA LEU A 28 -14.27 -23.21 -6.94
C LEU A 28 -14.70 -21.80 -7.37
N ILE A 29 -15.97 -21.62 -7.75
CA ILE A 29 -16.50 -20.29 -8.10
C ILE A 29 -16.39 -19.34 -6.90
N VAL A 30 -16.80 -19.79 -5.71
CA VAL A 30 -16.71 -18.95 -4.49
C VAL A 30 -15.26 -18.58 -4.20
N CYS A 31 -14.33 -19.54 -4.30
CA CYS A 31 -12.91 -19.26 -4.11
C CYS A 31 -12.40 -18.22 -5.12
N LEU A 32 -12.71 -18.41 -6.41
CA LEU A 32 -12.33 -17.48 -7.47
C LEU A 32 -12.86 -16.06 -7.24
N VAL A 33 -14.14 -15.93 -6.89
CA VAL A 33 -14.76 -14.63 -6.63
C VAL A 33 -14.08 -13.92 -5.46
N ILE A 34 -13.78 -14.65 -4.38
CA ILE A 34 -13.07 -14.10 -3.22
C ILE A 34 -11.65 -13.67 -3.60
N SER A 35 -10.91 -14.52 -4.33
CA SER A 35 -9.54 -14.19 -4.78
C SER A 35 -9.50 -12.97 -5.68
N ILE A 36 -10.42 -12.87 -6.64
CA ILE A 36 -10.54 -11.71 -7.53
C ILE A 36 -10.91 -10.47 -6.69
N GLY A 37 -11.88 -10.58 -5.78
CA GLY A 37 -12.28 -9.49 -4.91
C GLY A 37 -11.14 -8.96 -4.04
N MET A 38 -10.35 -9.84 -3.42
CA MET A 38 -9.17 -9.44 -2.65
C MET A 38 -8.11 -8.78 -3.53
N ASN A 39 -7.87 -9.30 -4.74
CA ASN A 39 -6.87 -8.73 -5.64
C ASN A 39 -7.26 -7.31 -6.10
N VAL A 40 -8.53 -7.11 -6.47
CA VAL A 40 -9.04 -5.79 -6.87
C VAL A 40 -8.97 -4.81 -5.70
N TYR A 41 -9.44 -5.22 -4.51
CA TYR A 41 -9.42 -4.38 -3.32
C TYR A 41 -7.99 -4.01 -2.90
N GLY A 42 -7.09 -4.99 -2.91
CA GLY A 42 -5.67 -4.79 -2.60
C GLY A 42 -5.00 -3.83 -3.58
N THR A 43 -5.25 -4.00 -4.89
CA THR A 43 -4.71 -3.13 -5.93
C THR A 43 -5.22 -1.69 -5.78
N TYR A 44 -6.51 -1.52 -5.52
CA TYR A 44 -7.11 -0.20 -5.31
C TYR A 44 -6.52 0.51 -4.07
N THR A 45 -6.39 -0.22 -2.96
CA THR A 45 -5.78 0.32 -1.72
C THR A 45 -4.31 0.71 -1.95
N ALA A 46 -3.54 -0.14 -2.63
CA ALA A 46 -2.12 0.11 -2.89
C ALA A 46 -1.88 1.33 -3.79
N HIS A 47 -2.82 1.62 -4.70
CA HIS A 47 -2.74 2.78 -5.60
C HIS A 47 -3.26 4.08 -4.97
N THR A 48 -3.83 4.02 -3.77
CA THR A 48 -4.37 5.19 -3.08
C THR A 48 -3.26 5.86 -2.25
N ILE A 49 -2.84 7.06 -2.67
CA ILE A 49 -1.81 7.83 -1.96
C ILE A 49 -2.44 8.56 -0.77
N TYR A 50 -1.94 8.33 0.45
CA TYR A 50 -2.38 9.00 1.67
C TYR A 50 -1.37 10.04 2.15
N THR A 51 -1.84 11.22 2.56
CA THR A 51 -0.99 12.30 3.11
C THR A 51 -1.17 12.36 4.63
N SER A 52 -0.09 12.11 5.38
CA SER A 52 -0.09 12.20 6.85
C SER A 52 0.59 13.49 7.30
N ASN A 53 -0.09 14.24 8.18
CA ASN A 53 0.44 15.50 8.71
C ASN A 53 0.94 15.29 10.15
N TYR A 54 2.18 15.70 10.42
CA TYR A 54 2.76 15.68 11.75
C TYR A 54 3.31 17.06 12.10
N THR A 55 2.92 17.58 13.27
CA THR A 55 3.47 18.83 13.80
C THR A 55 4.60 18.48 14.77
N VAL A 56 5.83 18.87 14.42
CA VAL A 56 7.00 18.71 15.30
C VAL A 56 7.26 20.05 15.98
N SER A 57 7.12 20.10 17.30
CA SER A 57 7.51 21.26 18.10
C SER A 57 8.98 21.12 18.48
N LEU A 58 9.83 21.98 17.94
CA LEU A 58 11.25 22.06 18.33
C LEU A 58 11.40 23.08 19.47
N ASP A 59 12.36 22.85 20.35
CA ASP A 59 12.67 23.74 21.46
C ASP A 59 13.11 25.11 20.91
N GLU A 60 12.55 26.20 21.45
CA GLU A 60 12.60 27.56 20.90
C GLU A 60 14.02 28.07 20.66
N SER A 61 15.00 27.53 21.39
CA SER A 61 16.41 27.93 21.31
C SER A 61 17.10 27.61 19.98
N ALA A 62 16.54 26.72 19.15
CA ALA A 62 17.12 26.35 17.85
C ALA A 62 16.50 27.06 16.63
N PHE A 63 15.32 27.69 16.79
CA PHE A 63 14.53 28.23 15.67
C PHE A 63 14.07 29.68 15.87
N SER A 64 14.57 30.39 16.88
CA SER A 64 14.03 31.70 17.30
C SER A 64 14.02 32.78 16.20
N GLU A 65 14.77 32.62 15.10
CA GLU A 65 14.81 33.55 13.96
C GLU A 65 14.05 33.09 12.70
N HIS A 66 13.66 31.82 12.61
CA HIS A 66 13.02 31.27 11.41
C HIS A 66 11.62 30.79 11.77
N GLY A 67 10.60 31.41 11.18
CA GLY A 67 9.19 31.11 11.45
C GLY A 67 8.79 29.66 11.16
N LYS A 68 7.48 29.38 11.21
CA LYS A 68 6.96 28.04 10.90
C LYS A 68 7.35 27.63 9.47
N MET A 69 7.99 26.48 9.33
CA MET A 69 8.38 25.90 8.04
C MET A 69 7.54 24.64 7.76
N LYS A 70 7.03 24.54 6.54
CA LYS A 70 6.31 23.35 6.07
C LYS A 70 7.23 22.51 5.20
N ILE A 71 7.55 21.30 5.68
CA ILE A 71 8.42 20.36 4.99
C ILE A 71 7.57 19.15 4.54
N VAL A 72 7.69 18.77 3.27
CA VAL A 72 7.11 17.53 2.75
C VAL A 72 8.21 16.50 2.59
N LEU A 73 8.09 15.38 3.29
CA LEU A 73 9.01 14.24 3.15
C LEU A 73 8.39 13.17 2.24
N ILE A 74 9.12 12.81 1.19
CA ILE A 74 8.84 11.66 0.33
C ILE A 74 9.97 10.65 0.45
N ALA A 75 9.65 9.37 0.53
CA ALA A 75 10.60 8.27 0.73
C ALA A 75 10.15 7.02 -0.04
N ASP A 76 11.08 6.11 -0.32
CA ASP A 76 10.82 4.75 -0.83
C ASP A 76 9.88 4.71 -2.06
N LEU A 77 10.12 5.59 -3.05
CA LEU A 77 9.33 5.61 -4.28
C LEU A 77 9.52 4.33 -5.12
N HIS A 78 10.66 3.64 -4.99
CA HIS A 78 11.01 2.44 -5.74
C HIS A 78 10.70 2.56 -7.24
N LEU A 79 11.09 3.68 -7.85
CA LEU A 79 10.86 3.94 -9.27
C LEU A 79 11.70 2.97 -10.09
N GLY A 80 11.03 2.12 -10.86
CA GLY A 80 11.62 1.13 -11.76
C GLY A 80 10.73 0.91 -12.96
N VAL A 81 11.08 -0.07 -13.81
CA VAL A 81 10.37 -0.32 -15.08
C VAL A 81 8.89 -0.67 -14.94
N ASN A 82 8.47 -1.17 -13.78
CA ASN A 82 7.07 -1.52 -13.51
C ASN A 82 6.32 -0.43 -12.73
N SER A 83 6.96 0.71 -12.43
CA SER A 83 6.33 1.81 -11.70
C SER A 83 5.52 2.68 -12.67
N SER A 84 4.26 2.95 -12.32
CA SER A 84 3.37 3.76 -13.16
C SER A 84 3.76 5.23 -13.07
N ILE A 85 4.07 5.85 -14.21
CA ILE A 85 4.38 7.30 -14.30
C ILE A 85 3.22 8.14 -13.75
N SER A 86 1.98 7.72 -14.00
CA SER A 86 0.78 8.39 -13.49
C SER A 86 0.72 8.47 -11.96
N GLN A 87 1.22 7.46 -11.24
CA GLN A 87 1.28 7.51 -9.77
C GLN A 87 2.28 8.56 -9.29
N LEU A 88 3.41 8.71 -9.99
CA LEU A 88 4.39 9.73 -9.66
C LEU A 88 3.83 11.13 -9.96
N GLU A 89 3.12 11.30 -11.07
CA GLU A 89 2.43 12.56 -11.40
C GLU A 89 1.40 12.93 -10.32
N ASP A 90 0.58 11.97 -9.88
CA ASP A 90 -0.38 12.17 -8.79
C ASP A 90 0.33 12.56 -7.47
N MET A 91 1.47 11.94 -7.16
CA MET A 91 2.29 12.30 -5.99
C MET A 91 2.82 13.73 -6.10
N VAL A 92 3.35 14.12 -7.26
CA VAL A 92 3.85 15.48 -7.51
C VAL A 92 2.72 16.50 -7.37
N GLN A 93 1.53 16.22 -7.90
CA GLN A 93 0.36 17.08 -7.71
C GLN A 93 0.04 17.26 -6.22
N LYS A 94 -0.03 16.16 -5.45
CA LYS A 94 -0.31 16.22 -4.01
C LYS A 94 0.75 16.99 -3.23
N ILE A 95 2.02 16.90 -3.64
CA ILE A 95 3.12 17.67 -3.04
C ILE A 95 2.94 19.16 -3.32
N ASN A 96 2.62 19.53 -4.56
CA ASN A 96 2.37 20.92 -4.94
C ASN A 96 1.16 21.52 -4.20
N GLU A 97 0.11 20.74 -3.97
CA GLU A 97 -1.05 21.13 -3.16
C GLU A 97 -0.71 21.38 -1.69
N GLN A 98 0.45 20.91 -1.20
CA GLN A 98 0.88 21.18 0.17
C GLN A 98 1.51 22.57 0.35
N ASP A 99 1.89 23.31 -0.70
CA ASP A 99 2.54 24.62 -0.55
C ASP A 99 3.74 24.56 0.43
N ALA A 100 4.64 23.60 0.19
CA ALA A 100 5.76 23.29 1.08
C ALA A 100 6.99 24.15 0.76
N ASP A 101 7.69 24.60 1.80
CA ASP A 101 8.94 25.36 1.67
C ASP A 101 10.13 24.48 1.26
N LEU A 102 10.07 23.19 1.63
CA LEU A 102 11.12 22.21 1.34
C LEU A 102 10.50 20.83 1.09
N VAL A 103 10.95 20.20 0.01
CA VAL A 103 10.65 18.80 -0.27
C VAL A 103 11.88 17.96 0.07
N LEU A 104 11.79 17.16 1.12
CA LEU A 104 12.82 16.23 1.53
C LEU A 104 12.60 14.87 0.86
N ILE A 105 13.66 14.36 0.28
CA ILE A 105 13.70 13.10 -0.45
C ILE A 105 14.64 12.17 0.38
N GLY A 106 14.08 11.49 1.39
CA GLY A 106 14.74 10.42 2.15
C GLY A 106 14.66 8.99 1.58
N GLY A 107 15.72 8.54 0.88
CA GLY A 107 16.00 7.13 0.53
C GLY A 107 15.07 6.40 -0.48
N GLY A 108 15.60 5.35 -1.14
CA GLY A 108 14.79 4.36 -1.87
C GLY A 108 14.15 4.79 -3.20
N TYR A 109 14.72 5.78 -3.90
CA TYR A 109 14.10 6.36 -5.11
C TYR A 109 14.17 5.50 -6.36
N LEU A 110 15.31 4.84 -6.58
CA LEU A 110 15.58 4.10 -7.80
C LEU A 110 15.73 2.62 -7.46
N GLN A 111 14.92 1.78 -8.09
CA GLN A 111 15.15 0.34 -8.06
C GLN A 111 16.19 0.02 -9.15
N GLN A 112 17.43 -0.29 -8.74
CA GLN A 112 18.47 -0.72 -9.68
C GLN A 112 18.14 -2.13 -10.19
N TYR A 113 18.12 -2.28 -11.52
CA TYR A 113 18.07 -3.56 -12.21
C TYR A 113 19.18 -4.49 -11.69
N VAL A 114 18.80 -5.66 -11.16
CA VAL A 114 19.64 -6.87 -11.14
C VAL A 114 18.81 -8.00 -11.74
#